data_AF-A0A453QX75-F1
#
_entry.id   AF-A0A453QX75-F1
#
_cell.length_a   1.000
_cell.length_b   1.000
_cell.length_c   1.000
_cell.angle_alpha   90.00
_cell.angle_beta   90.00
_cell.angle_gamma   90.00
#
_symmetry.space_group_name_H-M   'P 1'
#
loop_
_entity.id
_entity.type
_entity.pdbx_description
1 polymer ?
#
loop_
_entity_poly.entity_id
_entity_poly.type
_entity_poly.pdbx_seq_one_letter_code
_entity_poly.pdbx_strand_id
1 'polypeptide(L)'
;ITLCNVAAVAGQFLSHKASGILSIVFDIGGVLGGISAGFLSDAIGARAITSALFLLLSIPALILYRTFGSISMRHNIALMFISGYFVNGPYSLITTAVATDLGTQDAIKGNSRALATVSAIIDGTGSVGAALGPLLTGYISTRGWNSVFFMLIVSISLALVFLIRIARDEIVAKIGARR
;
A
#
# COMPACT_ATOMS: atom_id res chain seq x y z
N ILE A 1 5.36 -25.43 8.00
CA ILE A 1 4.03 -25.64 7.40
C ILE A 1 4.28 -26.03 5.95
N THR A 2 4.56 -27.30 5.76
CA THR A 2 4.84 -27.95 4.48
C THR A 2 3.60 -28.77 4.18
N LEU A 3 2.85 -28.42 3.13
CA LEU A 3 2.06 -29.33 2.29
C LEU A 3 1.22 -28.54 1.26
N CYS A 4 1.45 -28.88 -0.01
CA CYS A 4 0.48 -28.89 -1.12
C CYS A 4 -0.26 -27.59 -1.51
N ASN A 5 0.45 -26.69 -2.20
CA ASN A 5 0.06 -26.12 -3.51
C ASN A 5 0.95 -24.90 -3.79
N VAL A 6 2.19 -25.17 -4.18
CA VAL A 6 3.09 -24.12 -4.68
C VAL A 6 2.53 -23.68 -6.03
N ALA A 7 2.02 -22.45 -6.08
CA ALA A 7 1.46 -21.86 -7.27
C ALA A 7 2.50 -21.90 -8.42
N ALA A 8 2.23 -22.72 -9.43
CA ALA A 8 3.01 -22.72 -10.65
C ALA A 8 2.78 -21.39 -11.38
N VAL A 9 3.78 -20.51 -11.38
CA VAL A 9 3.81 -19.36 -12.27
C VAL A 9 4.46 -19.82 -13.57
N ALA A 10 3.73 -19.77 -14.69
CA ALA A 10 4.22 -20.17 -16.02
C ALA A 10 4.77 -21.61 -16.13
N GLY A 11 4.22 -22.57 -15.38
CA GLY A 11 4.56 -24.00 -15.52
C GLY A 11 5.90 -24.45 -14.91
N GLN A 12 6.60 -23.58 -14.17
CA GLN A 12 7.78 -23.96 -13.40
C GLN A 12 7.49 -23.94 -11.88
N PHE A 13 7.96 -24.98 -11.19
CA PHE A 13 8.05 -24.97 -9.73
C PHE A 13 9.11 -23.95 -9.33
N LEU A 14 8.68 -22.76 -8.90
CA LEU A 14 9.60 -21.76 -8.37
C LEU A 14 10.21 -22.31 -7.08
N SER A 15 11.52 -22.58 -7.11
CA SER A 15 12.30 -22.87 -5.90
C SER A 15 12.10 -21.76 -4.87
N HIS A 16 12.19 -22.08 -3.58
CA HIS A 16 12.10 -21.10 -2.48
C HIS A 16 13.00 -19.87 -2.71
N LYS A 17 14.16 -20.04 -3.36
CA LYS A 17 15.04 -18.94 -3.77
C LYS A 17 14.42 -18.01 -4.83
N ALA A 18 13.73 -18.56 -5.82
CA ALA A 18 13.13 -17.77 -6.90
C ALA A 18 11.95 -16.93 -6.38
N SER A 19 11.12 -17.52 -5.51
CA SER A 19 9.99 -16.82 -4.87
C SER A 19 10.45 -15.65 -3.98
N GLY A 20 11.57 -15.83 -3.26
CA GLY A 20 12.18 -14.76 -2.46
C GLY A 20 12.80 -13.64 -3.31
N ILE A 21 13.37 -13.95 -4.47
CA ILE A 21 13.87 -12.93 -5.41
C ILE A 21 12.71 -12.12 -6.01
N LEU A 22 11.57 -12.77 -6.28
CA LEU A 22 10.36 -12.12 -6.76
C LEU A 22 9.79 -11.12 -5.73
N SER A 23 9.75 -11.45 -4.43
CA SER A 23 9.28 -10.51 -3.41
C SER A 23 10.15 -9.26 -3.29
N ILE A 24 11.47 -9.37 -3.51
CA ILE A 24 12.38 -8.21 -3.54
C ILE A 24 11.96 -7.21 -4.63
N VAL A 25 11.45 -7.67 -5.78
CA VAL A 25 10.97 -6.78 -6.85
C VAL A 25 9.78 -5.94 -6.39
N PHE A 26 8.87 -6.54 -5.61
CA PHE A 26 7.75 -5.81 -5.00
C PHE A 26 8.25 -4.74 -4.02
N ASP A 27 9.23 -5.08 -3.19
CA ASP A 27 9.82 -4.14 -2.23
C ASP A 27 10.53 -2.97 -2.94
N ILE A 28 11.30 -3.24 -4.00
CA ILE A 28 11.95 -2.21 -4.83
C ILE A 28 10.88 -1.29 -5.46
N GLY A 29 9.84 -1.87 -6.05
CA GLY A 29 8.72 -1.12 -6.59
C GLY A 29 8.12 -0.21 -5.52
N GLY A 30 7.94 -0.73 -4.31
CA GLY A 30 7.40 0.03 -3.19
C GLY A 30 8.27 1.18 -2.69
N VAL A 31 9.59 1.01 -2.63
CA VAL A 31 10.51 2.11 -2.29
C VAL A 31 10.40 3.24 -3.31
N LEU A 32 10.43 2.91 -4.60
CA LEU A 32 10.28 3.90 -5.68
C LEU A 32 8.89 4.53 -5.69
N GLY A 33 7.86 3.75 -5.39
CA GLY A 33 6.49 4.21 -5.19
C GLY A 33 6.38 5.23 -4.06
N GLY A 34 7.01 4.96 -2.90
CA GLY A 34 7.06 5.88 -1.77
C GLY A 34 7.75 7.21 -2.11
N ILE A 35 8.91 7.15 -2.77
CA ILE A 35 9.67 8.35 -3.17
C ILE A 35 8.85 9.21 -4.15
N SER A 36 8.28 8.57 -5.18
CA SER A 36 7.49 9.27 -6.20
C SER A 36 6.16 9.81 -5.65
N ALA A 37 5.49 9.07 -4.77
CA ALA A 37 4.30 9.53 -4.09
C ALA A 37 4.59 10.72 -3.18
N GLY A 38 5.71 10.69 -2.45
CA GLY A 38 6.24 11.83 -1.68
C GLY A 38 6.41 13.06 -2.54
N PHE A 39 7.23 12.95 -3.60
CA PHE A 39 7.49 14.04 -4.53
C PHE A 39 6.20 14.59 -5.17
N LEU A 40 5.30 13.72 -5.62
CA LEU A 40 4.03 14.13 -6.23
C LEU A 40 3.13 14.82 -5.21
N SER A 41 3.07 14.32 -3.98
CA SER A 41 2.23 14.89 -2.93
C SER A 41 2.70 16.27 -2.50
N ASP A 42 4.02 16.50 -2.45
CA ASP A 42 4.63 17.79 -2.11
C ASP A 42 4.47 18.77 -3.28
N ALA A 43 4.65 18.32 -4.54
CA ALA A 43 4.46 19.14 -5.72
C ALA A 43 3.00 19.60 -5.88
N ILE A 44 2.06 18.70 -5.63
CA ILE A 44 0.64 19.05 -5.64
C ILE A 44 0.33 19.87 -4.38
N GLY A 45 0.93 19.59 -3.23
CA GLY A 45 0.53 20.09 -1.92
C GLY A 45 -0.79 19.46 -1.47
N ALA A 46 -1.00 18.17 -1.75
CA ALA A 46 -2.17 17.42 -1.31
C ALA A 46 -1.83 15.93 -1.13
N ARG A 47 -1.61 15.55 0.12
CA ARG A 47 -1.09 14.23 0.50
C ARG A 47 -2.17 13.18 0.58
N ALA A 48 -3.34 13.52 1.12
CA ALA A 48 -4.47 12.59 1.17
C ALA A 48 -5.01 12.29 -0.23
N ILE A 49 -5.06 13.29 -1.12
CA ILE A 49 -5.45 13.10 -2.53
C ILE A 49 -4.45 12.18 -3.25
N THR A 50 -3.14 12.40 -3.05
CA THR A 50 -2.10 11.59 -3.70
C THR A 50 -2.14 10.14 -3.24
N SER A 51 -2.30 9.92 -1.93
CA SER A 51 -2.51 8.57 -1.36
C SER A 51 -3.77 7.90 -1.89
N ALA A 52 -4.89 8.63 -1.98
CA ALA A 52 -6.14 8.10 -2.52
C ALA A 52 -6.01 7.72 -4.00
N LEU A 53 -5.29 8.52 -4.81
CA LEU A 53 -5.01 8.22 -6.21
C LEU A 53 -4.18 6.94 -6.36
N PHE A 54 -3.11 6.79 -5.58
CA PHE A 54 -2.28 5.59 -5.62
C PHE A 54 -3.06 4.34 -5.16
N LEU A 55 -3.88 4.44 -4.11
CA LEU A 55 -4.77 3.35 -3.70
C LEU A 55 -5.79 3.00 -4.78
N LEU A 56 -6.38 3.99 -5.44
CA LEU A 56 -7.30 3.76 -6.55
C LEU A 56 -6.61 3.03 -7.70
N LEU A 57 -5.35 3.36 -8.02
CA LEU A 57 -4.55 2.68 -9.04
C LEU A 57 -4.04 1.29 -8.61
N SER A 58 -3.94 1.04 -7.31
CA SER A 58 -3.55 -0.28 -6.80
C SER A 58 -4.62 -1.36 -7.04
N ILE A 59 -5.91 -0.99 -7.08
CA ILE A 59 -7.03 -1.92 -7.37
C ILE A 59 -6.88 -2.55 -8.76
N PRO A 60 -6.81 -1.80 -9.87
CA PRO A 60 -6.61 -2.38 -11.19
C PRO A 60 -5.24 -3.06 -11.31
N ALA A 61 -4.19 -2.59 -10.64
CA ALA A 61 -2.89 -3.27 -10.63
C ALA A 61 -2.99 -4.69 -10.05
N LEU A 62 -3.71 -4.88 -8.94
CA LEU A 62 -3.91 -6.20 -8.34
C LEU A 62 -4.81 -7.10 -9.19
N ILE A 63 -5.84 -6.54 -9.84
CA ILE A 63 -6.68 -7.30 -10.78
C ILE A 63 -5.82 -7.78 -11.96
N LEU A 64 -5.01 -6.89 -12.55
CA LEU A 64 -4.09 -7.23 -13.64
C LEU A 64 -3.06 -8.26 -13.20
N TYR A 65 -2.52 -8.15 -11.98
CA TYR A 65 -1.60 -9.16 -11.45
C TYR A 65 -2.28 -10.52 -11.33
N ARG A 66 -3.54 -10.56 -10.91
CA ARG A 66 -4.29 -11.82 -10.82
C ARG A 66 -4.56 -12.46 -12.18
N THR A 67 -4.90 -11.67 -13.20
CA THR A 67 -5.28 -12.16 -14.53
C THR A 67 -4.08 -12.48 -15.42
N PHE A 68 -3.03 -11.65 -15.38
CA PHE A 68 -1.88 -11.76 -16.30
C PHE A 68 -0.60 -12.25 -15.62
N GLY A 69 -0.53 -12.25 -14.28
CA GLY A 69 0.66 -12.64 -13.53
C GLY A 69 1.04 -14.12 -13.67
N SER A 70 0.13 -14.99 -14.09
CA SER A 70 0.42 -16.41 -14.33
C SER A 70 0.86 -16.73 -15.76
N ILE A 71 0.76 -15.78 -16.70
CA ILE A 71 1.00 -16.03 -18.14
C ILE A 71 2.49 -16.18 -18.44
N SER A 72 3.34 -15.28 -17.92
CA SER A 72 4.78 -15.40 -18.07
C SER A 72 5.54 -14.76 -16.92
N MET A 73 6.76 -15.22 -16.68
CA MET A 73 7.64 -14.69 -15.63
C MET A 73 7.88 -13.18 -15.77
N ARG A 74 8.01 -12.67 -17.01
CA ARG A 74 8.18 -11.23 -17.27
C ARG A 74 6.96 -10.42 -16.84
N HIS A 75 5.75 -10.89 -17.15
CA HIS A 75 4.52 -10.25 -16.69
C HIS A 75 4.41 -10.30 -15.17
N ASN A 76 4.78 -11.43 -14.55
CA ASN A 76 4.78 -11.55 -13.09
C ASN A 76 5.69 -10.51 -12.43
N ILE A 77 6.96 -10.41 -12.87
CA ILE A 77 7.93 -9.44 -12.35
C ILE A 77 7.44 -8.01 -12.53
N ALA A 78 6.96 -7.65 -13.74
CA ALA A 78 6.47 -6.31 -14.03
C ALA A 78 5.26 -5.95 -13.16
N LEU A 79 4.30 -6.86 -13.02
CA LEU A 79 3.10 -6.63 -12.24
C LEU A 79 3.36 -6.65 -10.72
N MET A 80 4.35 -7.41 -10.23
CA MET A 80 4.82 -7.30 -8.84
C MET A 80 5.43 -5.93 -8.57
N PHE A 81 6.27 -5.43 -9.48
CA PHE A 81 6.84 -4.09 -9.37
C PHE A 81 5.72 -3.03 -9.32
N ILE A 82 4.77 -3.09 -10.27
CA ILE A 82 3.65 -2.14 -10.36
C ILE A 82 2.76 -2.22 -9.11
N SER A 83 2.47 -3.42 -8.63
CA SER A 83 1.68 -3.62 -7.41
C SER A 83 2.41 -3.04 -6.20
N GLY A 84 3.70 -3.32 -6.04
CA GLY A 84 4.52 -2.75 -4.96
C GLY A 84 4.55 -1.22 -5.01
N TYR A 85 4.74 -0.66 -6.20
CA TYR A 85 4.78 0.77 -6.44
C TYR A 85 3.49 1.48 -5.98
N PHE A 86 2.32 0.97 -6.37
CA PHE A 86 1.04 1.61 -6.01
C PHE A 86 0.56 1.27 -4.60
N VAL A 87 0.91 0.11 -4.03
CA VAL A 87 0.46 -0.30 -2.69
C VAL A 87 1.31 0.34 -1.59
N ASN A 88 2.63 0.37 -1.73
CA ASN A 88 3.52 0.89 -0.69
C ASN A 88 3.65 2.42 -0.73
N GLY A 89 3.39 3.06 -1.88
CA GLY A 89 3.37 4.53 -1.99
C GLY A 89 2.44 5.23 -0.97
N PRO A 90 1.14 4.88 -0.92
CA PRO A 90 0.21 5.36 0.09
C PRO A 90 0.63 5.05 1.52
N TYR A 91 1.18 3.85 1.76
CA TYR A 91 1.65 3.45 3.08
C TYR A 91 2.76 4.39 3.58
N SER A 92 3.74 4.70 2.74
CA SER A 92 4.80 5.65 3.07
C SER A 92 4.23 7.06 3.32
N LEU A 93 3.30 7.54 2.50
CA LEU A 93 2.69 8.86 2.68
C LEU A 93 1.86 8.96 3.98
N ILE A 94 1.06 7.95 4.29
CA ILE A 94 0.20 7.95 5.48
C ILE A 94 1.05 7.86 6.75
N THR A 95 2.10 7.04 6.76
CA THR A 95 2.92 6.87 7.97
C THR A 95 3.85 8.05 8.23
N THR A 96 4.36 8.71 7.19
CA THR A 96 5.36 9.78 7.34
C THR A 96 4.78 11.18 7.20
N ALA A 97 4.03 11.43 6.13
CA ALA A 97 3.58 12.77 5.78
C ALA A 97 2.40 13.21 6.65
N VAL A 98 1.43 12.32 6.92
CA VAL A 98 0.27 12.64 7.79
C VAL A 98 0.71 12.86 9.24
N ALA A 99 1.66 12.06 9.73
CA ALA A 99 2.26 12.26 11.06
C ALA A 99 2.94 13.64 11.16
N THR A 100 3.71 14.00 10.13
CA THR A 100 4.37 15.31 10.05
C THR A 100 3.35 16.45 10.03
N ASP A 101 2.25 16.30 9.27
CA ASP A 101 1.21 17.32 9.15
C ASP A 101 0.48 17.59 10.45
N LEU A 102 0.15 16.53 11.19
CA LEU A 102 -0.43 16.64 12.53
C LEU A 102 0.53 17.37 13.51
N GLY A 103 1.84 17.24 13.32
CA GLY A 103 2.85 17.97 14.09
C GLY A 103 2.94 19.47 13.80
N THR A 104 2.45 19.91 12.63
CA THR A 104 2.49 21.32 12.22
C THR A 104 1.21 22.10 12.54
N GLN A 105 0.13 21.42 12.94
CA GLN A 105 -1.11 22.07 13.36
C GLN A 105 -0.90 22.90 14.62
N ASP A 106 -1.49 24.10 14.67
CA ASP A 106 -1.29 25.05 15.79
C ASP A 106 -1.70 24.46 17.17
N ALA A 107 -2.56 23.44 17.20
CA ALA A 107 -2.93 22.72 18.41
C ALA A 107 -1.81 21.82 19.00
N ILE A 108 -0.84 21.40 18.19
CA ILE A 108 0.23 20.44 18.55
C ILE A 108 1.63 21.02 18.28
N LYS A 109 1.72 22.15 17.58
CA LYS A 109 2.96 22.85 17.22
C LYS A 109 3.84 23.10 18.45
N GLY A 110 5.01 22.48 18.47
CA GLY A 110 5.98 22.57 19.57
C GLY A 110 5.82 21.51 20.67
N ASN A 111 4.75 20.71 20.67
CA ASN A 111 4.55 19.60 21.60
C ASN A 111 5.04 18.27 21.00
N SER A 112 6.35 18.02 21.10
CA SER A 112 7.00 16.80 20.60
C SER A 112 6.41 15.51 21.17
N ARG A 113 5.84 15.54 22.37
CA ARG A 113 5.18 14.38 23.00
C ARG A 113 3.88 14.01 22.30
N ALA A 114 3.06 15.00 21.94
CA ALA A 114 1.82 14.76 21.22
C ALA A 114 2.09 14.24 19.79
N LEU A 115 3.08 14.80 19.09
CA LEU A 115 3.53 14.29 17.79
C LEU A 115 4.03 12.84 17.89
N ALA A 116 4.91 12.55 18.86
CA ALA A 116 5.41 11.19 19.07
C ALA A 116 4.29 10.18 19.35
N THR A 117 3.25 10.59 20.09
CA THR A 117 2.10 9.74 20.38
C THR A 117 1.29 9.43 19.11
N VAL A 118 1.05 10.43 18.25
CA VAL A 118 0.37 10.23 16.97
C VAL A 118 1.17 9.29 16.07
N SER A 119 2.48 9.52 15.92
CA SER A 119 3.35 8.65 15.15
C SER A 119 3.36 7.23 15.71
N ALA A 120 3.40 7.06 17.04
CA ALA A 120 3.36 5.75 17.68
C ALA A 120 2.04 5.01 17.45
N ILE A 121 0.89 5.72 17.43
CA ILE A 121 -0.40 5.12 17.09
C ILE A 121 -0.40 4.67 15.63
N ILE A 122 0.06 5.51 14.71
CA ILE A 122 0.11 5.18 13.28
C ILE A 122 1.01 3.96 13.06
N ASP A 123 2.23 3.98 13.57
CA ASP A 123 3.19 2.87 13.43
C ASP A 123 2.71 1.59 14.12
N GLY A 124 2.06 1.74 15.30
CA GLY A 124 1.44 0.63 16.02
C GLY A 124 0.33 -0.04 15.20
N THR A 125 -0.56 0.74 14.58
CA THR A 125 -1.61 0.19 13.70
C THR A 125 -1.02 -0.45 12.44
N GLY A 126 0.04 0.12 11.87
CA GLY A 126 0.78 -0.46 10.75
C GLY A 126 1.38 -1.82 11.10
N SER A 127 1.99 -1.94 12.27
CA SER A 127 2.56 -3.19 12.79
C SER A 127 1.50 -4.28 13.00
N VAL A 128 0.32 -3.92 13.52
CA VAL A 128 -0.82 -4.85 13.63
C VAL A 128 -1.24 -5.35 12.24
N GLY A 129 -1.33 -4.47 11.24
CA GLY A 129 -1.61 -4.85 9.86
C GLY A 129 -0.55 -5.78 9.26
N ALA A 130 0.74 -5.50 9.50
CA ALA A 130 1.86 -6.30 9.04
C ALA A 130 1.88 -7.71 9.67
N ALA A 131 1.39 -7.87 10.90
CA ALA A 131 1.23 -9.17 11.54
C ALA A 131 -0.02 -9.93 11.03
N LEU A 132 -1.15 -9.24 10.90
CA LEU A 132 -2.42 -9.85 10.47
C LEU A 132 -2.43 -10.20 8.98
N GLY A 133 -1.77 -9.41 8.13
CA GLY A 133 -1.79 -9.59 6.67
C GLY A 133 -1.31 -10.97 6.23
N PRO A 134 -0.08 -11.40 6.59
CA PRO A 134 0.42 -12.74 6.28
C PRO A 134 -0.37 -13.86 6.96
N LEU A 135 -0.88 -13.63 8.19
CA LEU A 135 -1.71 -14.60 8.90
C LEU A 135 -3.01 -14.88 8.14
N LEU A 136 -3.75 -13.83 7.78
CA LEU A 136 -4.99 -13.92 7.01
C LEU A 136 -4.73 -14.49 5.62
N THR A 137 -3.67 -14.03 4.95
CA THR A 137 -3.25 -14.55 3.64
C THR A 137 -2.95 -16.04 3.70
N GLY A 138 -2.20 -16.49 4.71
CA GLY A 138 -1.89 -17.90 4.93
C GLY A 138 -3.15 -18.73 5.12
N TYR A 139 -4.05 -18.30 6.00
CA TYR A 139 -5.32 -19.00 6.25
C TYR A 139 -6.23 -19.03 5.01
N ILE A 140 -6.44 -17.88 4.35
CA ILE A 140 -7.35 -17.75 3.21
C ILE A 140 -6.80 -18.43 1.96
N SER A 141 -5.47 -18.50 1.80
CA SER A 141 -4.84 -19.21 0.68
C SER A 141 -5.21 -20.69 0.61
N THR A 142 -5.58 -21.31 1.75
CA THR A 142 -6.12 -22.69 1.80
C THR A 142 -7.43 -22.86 1.04
N ARG A 143 -8.21 -21.78 0.88
CA ARG A 143 -9.46 -21.73 0.10
C ARG A 143 -9.24 -21.26 -1.35
N GLY A 144 -7.99 -20.97 -1.72
CA GLY A 144 -7.59 -20.55 -3.06
C GLY A 144 -7.09 -19.11 -3.15
N TRP A 145 -6.16 -18.88 -4.08
CA TRP A 145 -5.52 -17.58 -4.29
C TRP A 145 -6.49 -16.48 -4.75
N ASN A 146 -7.60 -16.82 -5.42
CA ASN A 146 -8.65 -15.86 -5.76
C ASN A 146 -9.18 -15.13 -4.52
N SER A 147 -9.39 -15.86 -3.43
CA SER A 147 -9.91 -15.32 -2.17
C SER A 147 -8.91 -14.38 -1.49
N VAL A 148 -7.60 -14.64 -1.63
CA VAL A 148 -6.53 -13.76 -1.13
C VAL A 148 -6.54 -12.44 -1.89
N PHE A 149 -6.56 -12.48 -3.23
CA PHE A 149 -6.62 -11.27 -4.04
C PHE A 149 -7.91 -10.47 -3.79
N PHE A 150 -9.03 -11.15 -3.64
CA PHE A 150 -10.30 -10.50 -3.27
C PHE A 150 -10.21 -9.82 -1.91
N MET A 151 -9.63 -10.48 -0.91
CA MET A 151 -9.37 -9.88 0.41
C MET A 151 -8.52 -8.61 0.28
N LEU A 152 -7.40 -8.65 -0.46
CA LEU A 152 -6.53 -7.49 -0.66
C LEU A 152 -7.27 -6.31 -1.32
N ILE A 153 -8.07 -6.59 -2.36
CA ILE A 153 -8.88 -5.58 -3.05
C ILE A 153 -9.92 -4.97 -2.10
N VAL A 154 -10.59 -5.79 -1.29
CA VAL A 154 -11.55 -5.31 -0.27
C VAL A 154 -10.85 -4.44 0.77
N SER A 155 -9.69 -4.85 1.28
CA SER A 155 -8.90 -4.07 2.24
C SER A 155 -8.48 -2.71 1.68
N ILE A 156 -7.98 -2.67 0.43
CA ILE A 156 -7.61 -1.41 -0.25
C ILE A 156 -8.84 -0.53 -0.48
N SER A 157 -9.97 -1.13 -0.87
CA SER A 157 -11.22 -0.40 -1.09
C SER A 157 -11.73 0.23 0.22
N LEU A 158 -11.66 -0.49 1.34
CA LEU A 158 -11.99 0.04 2.66
C LEU A 158 -11.04 1.17 3.08
N ALA A 159 -9.74 1.02 2.84
CA ALA A 159 -8.76 2.08 3.09
C ALA A 159 -9.07 3.34 2.27
N LEU A 160 -9.44 3.18 0.99
CA LEU A 160 -9.83 4.29 0.11
C LEU A 160 -11.11 4.99 0.61
N VAL A 161 -12.11 4.23 1.09
CA VAL A 161 -13.34 4.79 1.68
C VAL A 161 -13.02 5.62 2.93
N PHE A 162 -12.13 5.16 3.81
CA PHE A 162 -11.74 5.96 4.98
C PHE A 162 -10.93 7.20 4.60
N LEU A 163 -10.07 7.10 3.59
CA LEU A 163 -9.30 8.24 3.09
C LEU A 163 -10.16 9.28 2.38
N ILE A 164 -11.33 8.92 1.84
CA ILE A 164 -12.15 9.84 1.05
C ILE A 164 -12.57 11.08 1.85
N ARG A 165 -12.82 10.93 3.15
CA ARG A 165 -13.22 12.04 4.02
C ARG A 165 -12.06 13.03 4.18
N ILE A 166 -10.87 12.51 4.50
CA ILE A 166 -9.66 13.32 4.66
C ILE A 166 -9.29 14.01 3.33
N ALA A 167 -9.37 13.27 2.22
CA ALA A 167 -9.12 13.84 0.89
C ALA A 167 -10.13 14.94 0.53
N ARG A 168 -11.41 14.81 0.91
CA ARG A 168 -12.40 15.88 0.73
C ARG A 168 -12.07 17.11 1.57
N ASP A 169 -11.72 16.93 2.84
CA ASP A 169 -11.35 18.04 3.72
C ASP A 169 -10.11 18.79 3.17
N GLU A 170 -9.12 18.06 2.65
CA GLU A 170 -7.93 18.61 1.99
C GLU A 170 -8.27 19.40 0.71
N ILE A 171 -9.20 18.90 -0.12
CA ILE A 171 -9.69 19.62 -1.31
C ILE A 171 -10.36 20.94 -0.92
N VAL A 172 -11.24 20.91 0.08
CA VAL A 172 -11.99 22.10 0.52
C VAL A 172 -11.04 23.16 1.07
N ALA A 173 -10.10 22.78 1.94
CA ALA A 173 -9.11 23.70 2.49
C ALA A 173 -8.30 24.40 1.37
N LYS A 174 -7.93 23.65 0.34
CA LYS A 174 -7.11 24.15 -0.76
C LYS A 174 -7.87 25.05 -1.74
N ILE A 175 -9.15 24.77 -1.98
CA ILE A 175 -10.03 25.67 -2.75
C ILE A 175 -10.23 26.98 -1.98
N GLY A 176 -10.40 26.90 -0.66
CA GLY A 176 -10.52 28.08 0.22
C GLY A 176 -9.28 28.95 0.23
N ALA A 177 -8.08 28.35 0.29
CA ALA A 177 -6.81 29.07 0.30
C ALA A 177 -6.43 29.74 -1.04
N ARG A 178 -7.10 29.37 -2.14
CA ARG A 178 -6.93 30.00 -3.46
C ARG A 178 -7.84 31.22 -3.67
N ARG A 179 -8.71 31.52 -2.72
CA ARG A 179 -9.68 32.62 -2.77
C ARG A 179 -9.22 33.77 -1.89
#